data_AF-A0A072PN53-F1
#
_entry.id   AF-A0A072PN53-F1
#
_cell.length_a   1.000
_cell.length_b   1.000
_cell.length_c   1.000
_cell.angle_alpha   90.00
_cell.angle_beta   90.00
_cell.angle_gamma   90.00
#
_symmetry.space_group_name_H-M   'P 1'
#
loop_
_entity.id
_entity.type
_entity.pdbx_description
1 polymer ?
#
loop_
_entity_poly.entity_id
_entity_poly.type
_entity_poly.pdbx_seq_one_letter_code
_entity_poly.pdbx_strand_id
1 'polypeptide(L)'
;MDSYLFRITDTEMQDSTAAEIPPSQPIDPSQVFTQPGWSVQLTDGSYMYIKSWRTDGYDRTWITGYKLVIPSAEDHCVRLQAKELLWVMHPNVQGNLITEVQRLASDAIRNCRIIFTNQKYEDLNCHMDAGSSLEPLYFCRWKRGLPLLAQMCPKNDGVSRHLTGSLEHIRSLDADDGYRLLKDGTSIPTRISNTEARNNWRGTGQTALGGSHKEHIYEDLHVQQYTMADAFCGAGGASQGALDATLRVTWAFDMNSDAMATYRGRFVPRSGTECYLEECYSFLIRVMKHPKRYMVDILHLSPPCQPFSPANTVPNEEKNAINHATFTAVEDLVRYTRPRVVTLEESDALEWPSRRLWFNKLLSMFMGLGYSIKWAVCELSDYGVPQTRKRLIMIASG
;
A
#
# COMPACT_ATOMS: atom_id res chain seq x y z
N MET A 1 14.15 30.05 -3.53
CA MET A 1 14.10 28.61 -3.89
C MET A 1 12.84 28.09 -3.26
N ASP A 2 11.82 28.09 -4.10
CA ASP A 2 10.43 28.31 -3.71
C ASP A 2 9.78 27.08 -3.09
N SER A 3 8.83 27.38 -2.21
CA SER A 3 8.04 26.49 -1.38
C SER A 3 7.27 25.43 -2.18
N TYR A 4 7.83 24.23 -2.27
CA TYR A 4 7.05 23.00 -2.48
C TYR A 4 6.61 22.48 -1.10
N LEU A 5 5.61 23.13 -0.52
CA LEU A 5 4.91 22.66 0.68
C LEU A 5 3.45 22.49 0.30
N PHE A 6 3.05 21.25 -0.01
CA PHE A 6 1.64 20.88 0.00
C PHE A 6 1.15 20.94 1.45
N ARG A 7 0.69 22.12 1.87
CA ARG A 7 -0.19 22.23 3.04
C ARG A 7 -1.58 21.82 2.57
N ILE A 8 -1.91 20.54 2.73
CA ILE A 8 -3.31 20.11 2.62
C ILE A 8 -3.98 20.60 3.90
N THR A 9 -4.72 21.71 3.81
CA THR A 9 -5.58 22.19 4.89
C THR A 9 -6.83 21.31 4.95
N ASP A 10 -7.41 21.15 6.14
CA ASP A 10 -8.64 20.38 6.32
C ASP A 10 -9.81 20.90 5.45
N THR A 11 -9.71 22.15 4.97
CA THR A 11 -10.68 22.82 4.10
C THR A 11 -10.66 22.34 2.65
N GLU A 12 -9.53 21.85 2.12
CA GLU A 12 -9.49 21.23 0.77
C GLU A 12 -10.10 19.82 0.76
N MET A 13 -10.46 19.27 1.93
CA MET A 13 -11.04 17.93 2.07
C MET A 13 -12.56 17.89 1.86
N GLN A 14 -13.26 19.03 1.81
CA GLN A 14 -14.71 19.09 1.59
C GLN A 14 -15.11 19.38 0.13
N ASP A 15 -14.19 19.86 -0.70
CA ASP A 15 -14.52 20.44 -2.01
C ASP A 15 -13.82 19.74 -3.19
N SER A 16 -13.78 18.41 -3.17
CA SER A 16 -13.64 17.66 -4.41
C SER A 16 -14.91 16.87 -4.64
N THR A 17 -15.78 17.42 -5.48
CA THR A 17 -16.83 16.65 -6.12
C THR A 17 -16.22 15.34 -6.63
N ALA A 18 -16.72 14.20 -6.13
CA ALA A 18 -16.55 12.97 -6.87
C ALA A 18 -16.94 13.30 -8.31
N ALA A 19 -16.09 12.98 -9.29
CA ALA A 19 -16.52 13.07 -10.67
C ALA A 19 -17.74 12.16 -10.78
N GLU A 20 -18.94 12.76 -10.74
CA GLU A 20 -20.18 12.04 -10.86
C GLU A 20 -20.09 11.29 -12.17
N ILE A 21 -20.09 9.96 -12.08
CA ILE A 21 -20.29 9.12 -13.24
C ILE A 21 -21.70 9.49 -13.71
N PRO A 22 -21.87 10.06 -14.92
CA PRO A 22 -23.18 10.49 -15.36
C PRO A 22 -24.15 9.29 -15.31
N PRO A 23 -25.40 9.50 -14.87
CA PRO A 23 -26.38 8.42 -14.79
C PRO A 23 -26.47 7.71 -16.13
N SER A 24 -26.22 6.41 -16.13
CA SER A 24 -26.20 5.59 -17.34
C SER A 24 -27.60 5.53 -17.95
N GLN A 25 -27.74 5.90 -19.23
CA GLN A 25 -28.93 5.58 -19.99
C GLN A 25 -29.11 4.05 -20.04
N PRO A 26 -30.35 3.53 -19.97
CA PRO A 26 -30.60 2.11 -20.10
C PRO A 26 -30.13 1.61 -21.47
N ILE A 27 -29.19 0.66 -21.46
CA ILE A 27 -28.68 -0.01 -22.66
C ILE A 27 -29.53 -1.26 -22.91
N ASP A 28 -29.77 -1.59 -24.18
CA ASP A 28 -30.46 -2.82 -24.57
C ASP A 28 -29.65 -4.04 -24.07
N PRO A 29 -30.25 -4.94 -23.26
CA PRO A 29 -29.59 -6.16 -22.78
C PRO A 29 -29.01 -7.04 -23.90
N SER A 30 -29.54 -6.93 -25.12
CA SER A 30 -29.03 -7.65 -26.30
C SER A 30 -27.64 -7.17 -26.77
N GLN A 31 -27.17 -6.03 -26.27
CA GLN A 31 -25.88 -5.41 -26.61
C GLN A 31 -24.81 -5.63 -25.53
N VAL A 32 -25.07 -6.47 -24.51
CA VAL A 32 -24.11 -6.77 -23.45
C VAL A 32 -23.43 -8.12 -23.70
N PHE A 33 -22.15 -8.07 -24.04
CA PHE A 33 -21.31 -9.23 -24.26
C PHE A 33 -20.79 -9.79 -22.94
N THR A 34 -21.10 -11.07 -22.68
CA THR A 34 -20.76 -11.76 -21.42
C THR A 34 -19.81 -12.95 -21.63
N GLN A 35 -19.09 -12.97 -22.76
CA GLN A 35 -18.12 -14.00 -23.10
C GLN A 35 -16.76 -13.75 -22.40
N PRO A 36 -15.89 -14.78 -22.27
CA PRO A 36 -14.55 -14.62 -21.69
C PRO A 36 -13.73 -13.57 -22.41
N GLY A 37 -12.97 -12.77 -21.65
CA GLY A 37 -12.17 -11.66 -22.15
C GLY A 37 -12.89 -10.31 -22.18
N TRP A 38 -14.24 -10.30 -22.06
CA TRP A 38 -15.00 -9.07 -21.91
C TRP A 38 -15.00 -8.57 -20.47
N SER A 39 -15.17 -7.25 -20.30
CA SER A 39 -15.49 -6.66 -19.01
C SER A 39 -16.87 -6.02 -19.03
N VAL A 40 -17.53 -6.03 -17.88
CA VAL A 40 -18.88 -5.48 -17.72
C VAL A 40 -18.99 -4.69 -16.41
N GLN A 41 -19.88 -3.71 -16.40
CA GLN A 41 -20.44 -3.18 -15.16
C GLN A 41 -21.66 -4.02 -14.76
N LEU A 42 -21.83 -4.23 -13.46
CA LEU A 42 -22.91 -4.99 -12.86
C LEU A 42 -23.97 -4.08 -12.25
N THR A 43 -25.17 -4.62 -12.02
CA THR A 43 -26.31 -3.95 -11.38
C THR A 43 -26.02 -3.44 -9.96
N ASP A 44 -25.11 -4.08 -9.22
CA ASP A 44 -24.66 -3.66 -7.88
C ASP A 44 -23.64 -2.51 -7.91
N GLY A 45 -23.35 -1.95 -9.10
CA GLY A 45 -22.38 -0.88 -9.31
C GLY A 45 -20.93 -1.36 -9.39
N SER A 46 -20.66 -2.63 -9.11
CA SER A 46 -19.33 -3.22 -9.28
C SER A 46 -19.04 -3.59 -10.74
N TYR A 47 -17.83 -4.05 -11.00
CA TYR A 47 -17.32 -4.39 -12.32
C TYR A 47 -16.80 -5.82 -12.32
N MET A 48 -16.76 -6.43 -13.49
CA MET A 48 -16.28 -7.80 -13.64
C MET A 48 -15.48 -7.98 -14.92
N TYR A 49 -14.29 -8.57 -14.80
CA TYR A 49 -13.55 -9.13 -15.94
C TYR A 49 -13.86 -10.62 -16.07
N ILE A 50 -14.44 -11.03 -17.20
CA ILE A 50 -15.01 -12.37 -17.37
C ILE A 50 -13.92 -13.35 -17.83
N LYS A 51 -13.75 -14.44 -17.07
CA LYS A 51 -12.76 -15.51 -17.34
C LYS A 51 -13.40 -16.75 -17.96
N SER A 52 -14.61 -17.09 -17.54
CA SER A 52 -15.35 -18.24 -18.04
C SER A 52 -16.85 -18.02 -17.84
N TRP A 53 -17.65 -18.87 -18.46
CA TRP A 53 -19.10 -18.89 -18.29
C TRP A 53 -19.62 -20.33 -18.35
N ARG A 54 -20.83 -20.54 -17.81
CA ARG A 54 -21.56 -21.81 -17.92
C ARG A 54 -23.07 -21.56 -17.88
N THR A 55 -23.85 -22.46 -18.45
CA THR A 55 -25.31 -22.47 -18.28
C THR A 55 -25.68 -23.56 -17.27
N ASP A 56 -26.57 -23.24 -16.33
CA ASP A 56 -27.09 -24.23 -15.38
C ASP A 56 -28.32 -24.97 -15.92
N GLY A 57 -28.84 -25.94 -15.16
CA GLY A 57 -30.01 -26.73 -15.57
C GLY A 57 -31.33 -25.96 -15.63
N TYR A 58 -31.33 -24.65 -15.36
CA TYR A 58 -32.49 -23.76 -15.46
C TYR A 58 -32.30 -22.73 -16.58
N ASP A 59 -31.41 -22.99 -17.55
CA ASP A 59 -31.05 -22.09 -18.66
C ASP A 59 -30.52 -20.72 -18.20
N ARG A 60 -30.00 -20.62 -16.97
CA ARG A 60 -29.36 -19.39 -16.48
C ARG A 60 -27.88 -19.43 -16.81
N THR A 61 -27.42 -18.37 -17.49
CA THR A 61 -26.00 -18.17 -17.77
C THR A 61 -25.30 -17.55 -16.57
N TRP A 62 -24.27 -18.22 -16.08
CA TRP A 62 -23.37 -17.78 -15.01
C TRP A 62 -22.04 -17.37 -15.62
N ILE A 63 -21.53 -16.21 -15.21
CA ILE A 63 -20.19 -15.73 -15.54
C ILE A 63 -19.27 -15.86 -14.32
N THR A 64 -18.03 -16.26 -14.55
CA THR A 64 -16.98 -16.38 -13.52
C THR A 64 -15.78 -15.53 -13.91
N GLY A 65 -15.18 -14.84 -12.94
CA GLY A 65 -14.08 -13.92 -13.21
C GLY A 65 -13.79 -12.96 -12.07
N TYR A 66 -12.99 -11.92 -12.35
CA TYR A 66 -12.47 -11.02 -11.33
C TYR A 66 -13.51 -9.95 -10.99
N LYS A 67 -13.82 -9.78 -9.70
CA LYS A 67 -14.67 -8.68 -9.22
C LYS A 67 -13.84 -7.45 -8.94
N LEU A 68 -14.27 -6.31 -9.45
CA LEU A 68 -13.64 -5.03 -9.21
C LEU A 68 -14.66 -4.01 -8.71
N VAL A 69 -14.21 -3.07 -7.90
CA VAL A 69 -15.04 -1.99 -7.35
C VAL A 69 -14.38 -0.64 -7.58
N ILE A 70 -15.19 0.41 -7.57
CA ILE A 70 -14.65 1.76 -7.39
C ILE A 70 -14.23 1.85 -5.92
N PRO A 71 -12.96 2.20 -5.63
CA PRO A 71 -12.49 2.29 -4.25
C PRO A 71 -13.27 3.34 -3.47
N SER A 72 -13.70 2.96 -2.28
CA SER A 72 -14.33 3.85 -1.32
C SER A 72 -13.48 3.98 -0.06
N ALA A 73 -13.82 4.95 0.80
CA ALA A 73 -13.19 5.07 2.11
C ALA A 73 -13.38 3.80 2.97
N GLU A 74 -14.43 3.00 2.72
CA GLU A 74 -14.72 1.71 3.35
C GLU A 74 -13.74 0.61 2.94
N ASP A 75 -13.15 0.70 1.75
CA ASP A 75 -12.20 -0.30 1.24
C ASP A 75 -10.76 -0.10 1.74
N HIS A 76 -10.57 0.85 2.67
CA HIS A 76 -9.26 1.32 3.13
C HIS A 76 -8.38 1.91 2.01
N CYS A 77 -9.01 2.43 0.96
CA CYS A 77 -8.34 3.09 -0.14
C CYS A 77 -8.93 4.49 -0.28
N VAL A 78 -8.25 5.49 0.29
CA VAL A 78 -8.61 6.88 -0.01
C VAL A 78 -7.95 7.25 -1.33
N ARG A 79 -8.79 7.38 -2.36
CA ARG A 79 -8.43 7.80 -3.72
C ARG A 79 -7.39 6.91 -4.40
N LEU A 80 -7.85 5.87 -5.10
CA LEU A 80 -7.19 5.59 -6.38
C LEU A 80 -7.46 6.77 -7.32
N GLN A 81 -6.61 6.91 -8.32
CA GLN A 81 -6.73 7.97 -9.29
C GLN A 81 -7.96 7.76 -10.21
N ALA A 82 -8.27 8.74 -11.06
CA ALA A 82 -9.44 8.66 -11.93
C ALA A 82 -9.44 7.39 -12.81
N LYS A 83 -10.61 6.76 -13.00
CA LYS A 83 -10.78 5.52 -13.78
C LYS A 83 -10.03 4.30 -13.23
N GLU A 84 -9.54 4.32 -12.00
CA GLU A 84 -8.97 3.13 -11.37
C GLU A 84 -10.03 2.30 -10.64
N LEU A 85 -9.98 0.99 -10.86
CA LEU A 85 -10.77 -0.02 -10.17
C LEU A 85 -9.86 -0.85 -9.26
N LEU A 86 -10.42 -1.30 -8.15
CA LEU A 86 -9.77 -2.18 -7.18
C LEU A 86 -10.26 -3.61 -7.36
N TRP A 87 -9.37 -4.55 -7.65
CA TRP A 87 -9.72 -5.97 -7.71
C TRP A 87 -9.90 -6.53 -6.30
N VAL A 88 -11.11 -6.92 -5.96
CA VAL A 88 -11.46 -7.43 -4.63
C VAL A 88 -11.35 -8.96 -4.60
N MET A 89 -10.51 -9.47 -3.70
CA MET A 89 -10.35 -10.89 -3.42
C MET A 89 -11.10 -11.24 -2.14
N HIS A 90 -12.00 -12.20 -2.26
CA HIS A 90 -12.84 -12.66 -1.16
C HIS A 90 -12.22 -13.89 -0.50
N PRO A 91 -12.30 -14.07 0.81
CA PRO A 91 -11.89 -15.31 1.44
C PRO A 91 -12.89 -16.44 1.09
N ASN A 92 -12.43 -17.67 0.90
CA ASN A 92 -13.32 -18.82 0.85
C ASN A 92 -13.63 -19.33 2.28
N VAL A 93 -14.42 -20.39 2.39
CA VAL A 93 -14.76 -21.04 3.67
C VAL A 93 -13.55 -21.52 4.49
N GLN A 94 -12.38 -21.69 3.85
CA GLN A 94 -11.12 -22.06 4.51
C GLN A 94 -10.25 -20.84 4.85
N GLY A 95 -10.70 -19.62 4.56
CA GLY A 95 -9.92 -18.39 4.74
C GLY A 95 -8.95 -18.06 3.60
N ASN A 96 -8.88 -18.87 2.55
CA ASN A 96 -8.01 -18.61 1.41
C ASN A 96 -8.63 -17.54 0.50
N LEU A 97 -7.87 -16.51 0.14
CA LEU A 97 -8.32 -15.49 -0.80
C LEU A 97 -8.53 -16.10 -2.20
N ILE A 98 -9.76 -16.00 -2.70
CA ILE A 98 -10.15 -16.37 -4.06
C ILE A 98 -10.17 -15.13 -4.95
N THR A 99 -9.65 -15.32 -6.15
CA THR A 99 -9.50 -14.30 -7.20
C THR A 99 -10.73 -14.15 -8.07
N GLU A 100 -11.53 -15.22 -8.17
CA GLU A 100 -12.67 -15.34 -9.07
C GLU A 100 -13.98 -15.49 -8.30
N VAL A 101 -15.02 -14.79 -8.74
CA VAL A 101 -16.37 -14.89 -8.21
C VAL A 101 -17.37 -15.21 -9.33
N GLN A 102 -18.56 -15.65 -8.94
CA GLN A 102 -19.65 -15.95 -9.87
C GLN A 102 -20.78 -14.92 -9.77
N ARG A 103 -21.32 -14.56 -10.92
CA ARG A 103 -22.50 -13.69 -11.09
C ARG A 103 -23.40 -14.25 -12.18
N LEU A 104 -24.68 -13.86 -12.16
CA LEU A 104 -25.56 -14.14 -13.27
C LEU A 104 -25.18 -13.21 -14.42
N ALA A 105 -25.19 -13.72 -15.66
CA ALA A 105 -24.96 -12.88 -16.84
C ALA A 105 -26.02 -11.76 -16.95
N SER A 106 -27.23 -11.99 -16.43
CA SER A 106 -28.30 -10.98 -16.33
C SER A 106 -27.98 -9.82 -15.38
N ASP A 107 -26.94 -9.94 -14.53
CA ASP A 107 -26.49 -8.83 -13.68
C ASP A 107 -25.66 -7.81 -14.47
N ALA A 108 -25.22 -8.12 -15.70
CA ALA A 108 -24.41 -7.24 -16.51
C ALA A 108 -25.28 -6.16 -17.18
N ILE A 109 -24.94 -4.88 -16.98
CA ILE A 109 -25.71 -3.73 -17.48
C ILE A 109 -25.08 -3.05 -18.69
N ARG A 110 -23.75 -3.13 -18.84
CA ARG A 110 -23.01 -2.60 -19.99
C ARG A 110 -21.62 -3.18 -20.09
N ASN A 111 -21.07 -3.25 -21.30
CA ASN A 111 -19.66 -3.51 -21.50
C ASN A 111 -18.79 -2.31 -21.12
N CYS A 112 -17.57 -2.61 -20.70
CA CYS A 112 -16.50 -1.66 -20.50
C CYS A 112 -15.16 -2.32 -20.84
N ARG A 113 -14.11 -1.52 -20.88
CA ARG A 113 -12.74 -2.03 -21.00
C ARG A 113 -12.01 -1.84 -19.69
N ILE A 114 -11.38 -2.91 -19.20
CA ILE A 114 -10.52 -2.88 -18.02
C ILE A 114 -9.13 -3.33 -18.47
N ILE A 115 -8.11 -2.53 -18.18
CA ILE A 115 -6.71 -2.89 -18.40
C ILE A 115 -6.07 -3.19 -17.05
N PHE A 116 -5.64 -4.43 -16.85
CA PHE A 116 -4.79 -4.80 -15.72
C PHE A 116 -3.35 -4.39 -16.04
N THR A 117 -2.73 -3.61 -15.17
CA THR A 117 -1.39 -3.07 -15.43
C THR A 117 -0.60 -2.93 -14.15
N ASN A 118 0.71 -3.13 -14.26
CA ASN A 118 1.67 -2.89 -13.19
C ASN A 118 2.56 -1.67 -13.47
N GLN A 119 2.14 -0.81 -14.39
CA GLN A 119 2.74 0.49 -14.62
C GLN A 119 2.31 1.49 -13.56
N LYS A 120 3.06 2.60 -13.45
CA LYS A 120 2.62 3.74 -12.65
C LYS A 120 1.43 4.40 -13.33
N TYR A 121 0.56 5.00 -12.52
CA TYR A 121 -0.62 5.66 -13.06
C TYR A 121 -0.28 6.85 -13.95
N GLU A 122 0.77 7.60 -13.58
CA GLU A 122 1.26 8.76 -14.31
C GLU A 122 1.72 8.39 -15.72
N ASP A 123 2.26 7.18 -15.89
CA ASP A 123 2.73 6.66 -17.18
C ASP A 123 1.56 6.25 -18.10
N LEU A 124 0.34 6.07 -17.58
CA LEU A 124 -0.82 5.58 -18.35
C LEU A 124 -1.65 6.69 -19.03
N ASN A 125 -1.38 7.97 -18.72
CA ASN A 125 -2.01 9.18 -19.29
C ASN A 125 -3.56 9.13 -19.42
N CYS A 126 -4.18 8.42 -18.50
CA CYS A 126 -5.61 8.27 -18.19
C CYS A 126 -6.47 9.55 -18.23
N HIS A 127 -5.88 10.73 -18.04
CA HIS A 127 -6.57 12.03 -18.07
C HIS A 127 -6.82 12.56 -19.49
N MET A 128 -6.29 11.91 -20.52
CA MET A 128 -6.20 12.46 -21.86
C MET A 128 -6.42 11.40 -22.95
N ASP A 129 -7.50 10.62 -22.88
CA ASP A 129 -7.92 9.82 -24.03
C ASP A 129 -8.38 10.79 -25.15
N ALA A 130 -7.58 10.87 -26.23
CA ALA A 130 -7.94 11.57 -27.45
C ALA A 130 -8.90 10.70 -28.27
N GLY A 131 -10.18 10.70 -27.93
CA GLY A 131 -11.19 10.01 -28.73
C GLY A 131 -12.34 9.48 -27.89
N SER A 132 -13.57 9.75 -28.31
CA SER A 132 -14.76 9.17 -27.72
C SER A 132 -14.86 7.70 -28.11
N SER A 133 -14.14 6.83 -27.40
CA SER A 133 -14.53 5.43 -27.33
C SER A 133 -15.96 5.36 -26.79
N LEU A 134 -16.86 4.66 -27.48
CA LEU A 134 -18.22 4.41 -26.99
C LEU A 134 -18.21 3.64 -25.66
N GLU A 135 -17.18 2.83 -25.41
CA GLU A 135 -17.02 2.05 -24.18
C GLU A 135 -16.11 2.76 -23.17
N PRO A 136 -16.52 2.87 -21.90
CA PRO A 136 -15.68 3.40 -20.82
C PRO A 136 -14.42 2.55 -20.61
N LEU A 137 -13.27 3.21 -20.47
CA LEU A 137 -11.99 2.59 -20.14
C LEU A 137 -11.65 2.78 -18.66
N TYR A 138 -11.24 1.70 -18.02
CA TYR A 138 -10.75 1.64 -16.64
C TYR A 138 -9.40 0.93 -16.56
N PHE A 139 -8.69 1.17 -15.46
CA PHE A 139 -7.44 0.49 -15.12
C PHE A 139 -7.61 -0.26 -13.81
N CYS A 140 -6.95 -1.40 -13.68
CA CYS A 140 -6.75 -2.07 -12.41
C CYS A 140 -5.25 -2.16 -12.17
N ARG A 141 -4.78 -1.63 -11.04
CA ARG A 141 -3.37 -1.75 -10.59
C ARG A 141 -3.24 -2.39 -9.22
N TRP A 142 -4.35 -2.56 -8.51
CA TRP A 142 -4.35 -2.95 -7.11
C TRP A 142 -5.34 -4.09 -6.87
N LYS A 143 -4.94 -4.99 -5.98
CA LYS A 143 -5.78 -6.06 -5.43
C LYS A 143 -6.00 -5.82 -3.94
N ARG A 144 -7.19 -6.09 -3.44
CA ARG A 144 -7.54 -6.01 -2.02
C ARG A 144 -7.94 -7.38 -1.51
N GLY A 145 -7.19 -7.91 -0.55
CA GLY A 145 -7.61 -9.09 0.21
C GLY A 145 -8.56 -8.69 1.34
N LEU A 146 -9.80 -9.19 1.30
CA LEU A 146 -10.76 -9.00 2.38
C LEU A 146 -10.55 -10.03 3.50
N PRO A 147 -10.71 -9.65 4.78
CA PRO A 147 -10.59 -10.60 5.89
C PRO A 147 -11.77 -11.59 5.91
N LEU A 148 -11.55 -12.79 6.46
CA LEU A 148 -12.55 -13.86 6.59
C LEU A 148 -13.88 -13.37 7.18
N LEU A 149 -13.81 -12.47 8.17
CA LEU A 149 -14.96 -11.94 8.89
C LEU A 149 -15.84 -10.98 8.07
N ALA A 150 -15.36 -10.47 6.93
CA ALA A 150 -16.12 -9.55 6.07
C ALA A 150 -17.33 -10.22 5.38
N GLN A 151 -17.35 -11.56 5.27
CA GLN A 151 -18.47 -12.29 4.67
C GLN A 151 -19.61 -12.59 5.63
N MET A 152 -19.40 -12.45 6.95
CA MET A 152 -20.30 -12.98 7.96
C MET A 152 -21.17 -11.93 8.66
N CYS A 153 -21.18 -10.66 8.24
CA CYS A 153 -22.04 -9.66 8.91
C CYS A 153 -22.80 -8.66 8.01
N PRO A 154 -24.08 -8.40 8.31
CA PRO A 154 -24.82 -7.26 7.79
C PRO A 154 -24.18 -5.93 8.20
N LYS A 155 -24.42 -4.88 7.41
CA LYS A 155 -23.84 -3.53 7.54
C LYS A 155 -24.14 -2.77 8.86
N ASN A 156 -24.88 -3.35 9.82
CA ASN A 156 -25.49 -2.59 10.92
C ASN A 156 -24.85 -2.76 12.30
N ASP A 157 -23.86 -3.63 12.47
CA ASP A 157 -23.32 -3.91 13.80
C ASP A 157 -21.97 -3.21 13.92
N GLY A 158 -21.94 -1.99 14.50
CA GLY A 158 -20.81 -1.05 14.61
C GLY A 158 -19.50 -1.54 15.27
N VAL A 159 -19.11 -2.79 15.06
CA VAL A 159 -17.86 -3.42 15.46
C VAL A 159 -16.88 -3.31 14.30
N SER A 160 -15.79 -2.57 14.48
CA SER A 160 -14.71 -2.50 13.50
C SER A 160 -13.99 -3.86 13.42
N ARG A 161 -14.10 -4.55 12.28
CA ARG A 161 -13.63 -5.92 12.05
C ARG A 161 -12.52 -6.01 11.02
N HIS A 162 -11.48 -5.23 11.21
CA HIS A 162 -10.24 -5.41 10.50
C HIS A 162 -9.17 -5.58 11.59
N LEU A 163 -8.62 -6.79 11.69
CA LEU A 163 -7.41 -7.08 12.46
C LEU A 163 -6.29 -7.51 11.50
N THR A 164 -6.59 -7.63 10.21
CA THR A 164 -5.69 -8.05 9.13
C THR A 164 -6.17 -7.49 7.81
N GLY A 165 -5.25 -7.16 6.90
CA GLY A 165 -5.59 -6.82 5.52
C GLY A 165 -4.40 -6.88 4.57
N SER A 166 -4.69 -6.91 3.26
CA SER A 166 -3.67 -6.74 2.21
C SER A 166 -4.13 -5.83 1.07
N LEU A 167 -3.19 -5.05 0.54
CA LEU A 167 -3.31 -4.27 -0.68
C LEU A 167 -2.11 -4.59 -1.55
N GLU A 168 -2.30 -5.26 -2.67
CA GLU A 168 -1.22 -5.78 -3.49
C GLU A 168 -1.19 -5.08 -4.82
N HIS A 169 -0.04 -4.52 -5.18
CA HIS A 169 0.17 -4.01 -6.53
C HIS A 169 0.15 -5.18 -7.51
N ILE A 170 -0.47 -5.00 -8.67
CA ILE A 170 -0.53 -6.04 -9.70
C ILE A 170 0.88 -6.45 -10.09
N ARG A 171 1.10 -7.77 -10.13
CA ARG A 171 2.39 -8.34 -10.53
C ARG A 171 2.44 -8.43 -12.05
N SER A 172 3.64 -8.57 -12.59
CA SER A 172 3.83 -8.73 -14.04
C SER A 172 3.01 -9.87 -14.65
N LEU A 173 2.79 -10.97 -13.91
CA LEU A 173 1.97 -12.11 -14.37
C LEU A 173 0.46 -11.82 -14.40
N ASP A 174 0.02 -10.83 -13.61
CA ASP A 174 -1.37 -10.43 -13.43
C ASP A 174 -1.75 -9.24 -14.34
N ALA A 175 -0.78 -8.63 -15.02
CA ALA A 175 -0.96 -7.50 -15.92
C ALA A 175 -1.26 -7.97 -17.36
N ASP A 176 -1.98 -7.18 -18.13
CA ASP A 176 -2.28 -7.45 -19.53
C ASP A 176 -1.09 -7.13 -20.43
N ASP A 177 -0.86 -7.96 -21.45
CA ASP A 177 0.06 -7.62 -22.53
C ASP A 177 -0.56 -6.61 -23.50
N GLY A 178 0.23 -5.64 -23.94
CA GLY A 178 -0.25 -4.61 -24.84
C GLY A 178 0.51 -3.30 -24.68
N TYR A 179 0.00 -2.30 -25.39
CA TYR A 179 0.56 -0.96 -25.40
C TYR A 179 -0.56 0.10 -25.34
N ARG A 180 -0.26 1.21 -24.68
CA ARG A 180 -1.08 2.42 -24.66
C ARG A 180 -0.38 3.48 -25.50
N LEU A 181 -1.11 4.02 -26.48
CA LEU A 181 -0.66 5.17 -27.25
C LEU A 181 -1.03 6.45 -26.50
N LEU A 182 -0.02 7.23 -26.16
CA LEU A 182 -0.17 8.55 -25.56
C LEU A 182 -0.48 9.61 -26.62
N LYS A 183 -0.99 10.77 -26.19
CA LYS A 183 -1.31 11.90 -27.09
C LYS A 183 -0.11 12.43 -27.88
N ASP A 184 1.08 12.35 -27.30
CA ASP A 184 2.34 12.76 -27.94
C ASP A 184 2.86 11.72 -28.96
N GLY A 185 2.14 10.61 -29.16
CA GLY A 185 2.53 9.51 -30.03
C GLY A 185 3.42 8.47 -29.36
N THR A 186 3.79 8.66 -28.09
CA THR A 186 4.60 7.69 -27.34
C THR A 186 3.78 6.43 -27.05
N SER A 187 4.38 5.26 -27.25
CA SER A 187 3.77 3.97 -26.91
C SER A 187 4.37 3.45 -25.61
N ILE A 188 3.51 3.15 -24.62
CA ILE A 188 3.92 2.64 -23.31
C ILE A 188 3.34 1.25 -23.10
N PRO A 189 4.16 0.24 -22.71
CA PRO A 189 3.65 -1.11 -22.48
C PRO A 189 2.71 -1.12 -21.27
N THR A 190 1.65 -1.92 -21.33
CA THR A 190 0.72 -2.13 -20.19
C THR A 190 1.31 -3.07 -19.14
N ARG A 191 2.33 -3.85 -19.48
CA ARG A 191 3.06 -4.75 -18.58
C ARG A 191 4.54 -4.42 -18.57
N ILE A 192 5.11 -4.29 -17.37
CA ILE A 192 6.56 -4.26 -17.14
C ILE A 192 7.00 -5.52 -16.39
N SER A 193 8.27 -5.88 -16.50
CA SER A 193 8.81 -7.03 -15.75
C SER A 193 9.00 -6.69 -14.28
N ASN A 194 9.03 -7.69 -13.39
CA ASN A 194 9.35 -7.46 -11.97
C ASN A 194 10.76 -6.85 -11.79
N THR A 195 11.70 -7.18 -12.68
CA THR A 195 13.05 -6.60 -12.67
C THR A 195 13.03 -5.13 -13.03
N GLU A 196 12.25 -4.76 -14.04
CA GLU A 196 12.05 -3.37 -14.43
C GLU A 196 11.36 -2.57 -13.32
N ALA A 197 10.31 -3.11 -12.69
CA ALA A 197 9.66 -2.47 -11.54
C ALA A 197 10.66 -2.18 -10.40
N ARG A 198 11.51 -3.17 -10.04
CA ARG A 198 12.57 -2.97 -9.03
C ARG A 198 13.60 -1.93 -9.45
N ASN A 199 13.99 -1.90 -10.72
CA ASN A 199 14.94 -0.90 -11.24
C ASN A 199 14.31 0.50 -11.27
N ASN A 200 13.03 0.63 -11.61
CA ASN A 200 12.28 1.88 -11.55
C ASN A 200 12.20 2.39 -10.10
N TRP A 201 12.02 1.50 -9.13
CA TRP A 201 11.96 1.86 -7.71
C TRP A 201 13.32 2.14 -7.08
N ARG A 202 14.38 1.37 -7.33
CA ARG A 202 15.67 1.52 -6.61
C ARG A 202 16.82 2.06 -7.45
N GLY A 203 16.66 2.11 -8.77
CA GLY A 203 17.69 2.45 -9.74
C GLY A 203 18.41 1.22 -10.29
N THR A 204 18.77 1.27 -11.57
CA THR A 204 19.52 0.21 -12.26
C THR A 204 20.86 -0.04 -11.57
N GLY A 205 21.16 -1.31 -11.29
CA GLY A 205 22.42 -1.73 -10.64
C GLY A 205 22.50 -1.45 -9.13
N GLN A 206 21.46 -0.87 -8.52
CA GLN A 206 21.36 -0.66 -7.06
C GLN A 206 20.71 -1.84 -6.32
N THR A 207 20.29 -2.87 -7.06
CA THR A 207 19.62 -4.06 -6.54
C THR A 207 20.52 -5.28 -6.74
N ALA A 208 21.15 -5.77 -5.68
CA ALA A 208 21.84 -7.06 -5.65
C ALA A 208 20.98 -8.12 -4.93
N LEU A 209 21.07 -9.37 -5.37
CA LEU A 209 20.50 -10.53 -4.68
C LEU A 209 21.37 -10.83 -3.45
N GLY A 210 20.75 -10.99 -2.27
CA GLY A 210 21.46 -11.21 -1.00
C GLY A 210 21.57 -9.98 -0.09
N GLY A 211 21.18 -8.79 -0.56
CA GLY A 211 21.15 -7.56 0.24
C GLY A 211 21.86 -6.39 -0.43
N SER A 212 22.02 -5.30 0.30
CA SER A 212 22.77 -4.11 -0.12
C SER A 212 24.10 -3.93 0.61
N HIS A 213 24.39 -4.78 1.59
CA HIS A 213 25.70 -4.73 2.26
C HIS A 213 26.80 -5.37 1.39
N LYS A 214 28.06 -5.00 1.63
CA LYS A 214 29.22 -5.69 1.03
C LYS A 214 29.31 -7.12 1.57
N GLU A 215 29.81 -8.05 0.74
CA GLU A 215 30.08 -9.42 1.14
C GLU A 215 30.99 -9.46 2.38
N HIS A 216 30.63 -10.32 3.33
CA HIS A 216 31.48 -10.65 4.48
C HIS A 216 31.87 -12.12 4.39
N ILE A 217 33.07 -12.44 4.86
CA ILE A 217 33.51 -13.82 5.05
C ILE A 217 33.18 -14.22 6.49
N TYR A 218 32.21 -15.13 6.66
CA TYR A 218 31.91 -15.77 7.93
C TYR A 218 32.18 -17.27 7.76
N GLU A 219 33.15 -17.81 8.51
CA GLU A 219 33.52 -19.24 8.43
C GLU A 219 33.73 -19.72 6.97
N ASP A 220 34.52 -18.96 6.19
CA ASP A 220 34.81 -19.20 4.76
C ASP A 220 33.61 -19.11 3.78
N LEU A 221 32.42 -18.76 4.26
CA LEU A 221 31.24 -18.46 3.45
C LEU A 221 31.15 -16.96 3.14
N HIS A 222 30.95 -16.63 1.87
CA HIS A 222 30.61 -15.27 1.45
C HIS A 222 29.12 -15.03 1.73
N VAL A 223 28.82 -14.31 2.82
CA VAL A 223 27.44 -14.02 3.23
C VAL A 223 27.18 -12.54 3.03
N GLN A 224 26.14 -12.24 2.26
CA GLN A 224 25.60 -10.90 2.15
C GLN A 224 24.46 -10.73 3.16
N GLN A 225 24.47 -9.62 3.89
CA GLN A 225 23.43 -9.28 4.86
C GLN A 225 22.51 -8.19 4.31
N TYR A 226 21.22 -8.30 4.61
CA TYR A 226 20.27 -7.22 4.37
C TYR A 226 20.52 -6.09 5.36
N THR A 227 20.53 -4.86 4.85
CA THR A 227 20.65 -3.66 5.69
C THR A 227 19.29 -3.21 6.19
N MET A 228 19.25 -2.81 7.45
CA MET A 228 18.07 -2.22 8.08
C MET A 228 18.40 -0.83 8.63
N ALA A 229 17.43 0.06 8.61
CA ALA A 229 17.46 1.29 9.39
C ALA A 229 16.24 1.41 10.30
N ASP A 230 16.41 2.12 11.40
CA ASP A 230 15.40 2.28 12.44
C ASP A 230 15.08 3.77 12.64
N ALA A 231 13.96 4.22 12.07
CA ALA A 231 13.46 5.58 12.21
C ALA A 231 12.50 5.65 13.39
N PHE A 232 12.68 6.65 14.27
CA PHE A 232 11.97 6.77 15.55
C PHE A 232 12.33 5.61 16.50
N CYS A 233 13.63 5.31 16.60
CA CYS A 233 14.13 4.06 17.15
C CYS A 233 13.98 3.90 18.67
N GLY A 234 13.70 4.98 19.41
CA GLY A 234 13.71 4.98 20.87
C GLY A 234 14.99 4.33 21.42
N ALA A 235 14.82 3.41 22.38
CA ALA A 235 15.95 2.65 22.95
C ALA A 235 16.40 1.46 22.08
N GLY A 236 15.79 1.25 20.91
CA GLY A 236 16.20 0.27 19.90
C GLY A 236 15.59 -1.13 20.04
N GLY A 237 14.32 -1.23 20.43
CA GLY A 237 13.62 -2.53 20.50
C GLY A 237 13.58 -3.25 19.14
N ALA A 238 13.14 -2.55 18.09
CA ALA A 238 13.12 -3.07 16.73
C ALA A 238 14.54 -3.38 16.22
N SER A 239 15.50 -2.49 16.47
CA SER A 239 16.90 -2.72 16.15
C SER A 239 17.51 -3.95 16.83
N GLN A 240 17.11 -4.29 18.06
CA GLN A 240 17.56 -5.54 18.67
C GLN A 240 16.99 -6.75 17.93
N GLY A 241 15.67 -6.75 17.65
CA GLY A 241 15.06 -7.82 16.86
C GLY A 241 15.69 -7.97 15.48
N ALA A 242 16.12 -6.87 14.87
CA ALA A 242 16.85 -6.89 13.60
C ALA A 242 18.20 -7.62 13.71
N LEU A 243 18.99 -7.34 14.75
CA LEU A 243 20.25 -8.05 15.00
C LEU A 243 20.02 -9.53 15.28
N ASP A 244 18.99 -9.87 16.06
CA ASP A 244 18.61 -11.25 16.35
C ASP A 244 18.18 -11.99 15.07
N ALA A 245 17.59 -11.27 14.11
CA ALA A 245 17.27 -11.75 12.76
C ALA A 245 18.45 -11.67 11.78
N THR A 246 19.68 -11.43 12.26
CA THR A 246 20.93 -11.37 11.47
C THR A 246 21.02 -10.21 10.46
N LEU A 247 20.16 -9.19 10.61
CA LEU A 247 20.19 -7.98 9.80
C LEU A 247 21.28 -7.02 10.27
N ARG A 248 21.79 -6.19 9.35
CA ARG A 248 22.75 -5.14 9.70
C ARG A 248 22.06 -3.79 9.84
N VAL A 249 21.97 -3.29 11.07
CA VAL A 249 21.42 -1.95 11.35
C VAL A 249 22.44 -0.87 10.96
N THR A 250 22.18 -0.11 9.90
CA THR A 250 23.13 0.86 9.32
C THR A 250 23.05 2.22 10.00
N TRP A 251 21.85 2.74 10.19
CA TRP A 251 21.60 4.01 10.84
C TRP A 251 20.28 3.97 11.61
N ALA A 252 20.19 4.83 12.63
CA ALA A 252 18.98 5.03 13.40
C ALA A 252 18.90 6.47 13.91
N PHE A 253 17.69 6.99 14.04
CA PHE A 253 17.46 8.32 14.61
C PHE A 253 16.29 8.35 15.59
N ASP A 254 16.41 9.22 16.58
CA ASP A 254 15.35 9.62 17.50
C ASP A 254 15.68 11.01 18.07
N MET A 255 14.69 11.73 18.58
CA MET A 255 14.88 13.04 19.21
C MET A 255 15.06 12.95 20.73
N ASN A 256 14.77 11.81 21.36
CA ASN A 256 14.91 11.63 22.80
C ASN A 256 16.36 11.32 23.19
N SER A 257 16.97 12.22 23.96
CA SER A 257 18.38 12.11 24.37
C SER A 257 18.68 10.88 25.22
N ASP A 258 17.78 10.49 26.12
CA ASP A 258 17.99 9.38 27.05
C ASP A 258 17.86 8.03 26.33
N ALA A 259 16.87 7.94 25.44
CA ALA A 259 16.67 6.80 24.56
C ALA A 259 17.90 6.63 23.64
N MET A 260 18.38 7.72 23.04
CA MET A 260 19.57 7.69 22.19
C MET A 260 20.87 7.42 22.94
N ALA A 261 20.99 7.80 24.23
CA ALA A 261 22.12 7.41 25.07
C ALA A 261 22.15 5.89 25.27
N THR A 262 20.98 5.30 25.56
CA THR A 262 20.81 3.83 25.68
C THR A 262 21.10 3.13 24.36
N TYR A 263 20.49 3.61 23.27
CA TYR A 263 20.68 3.08 21.92
C TYR A 263 22.17 3.09 21.56
N ARG A 264 22.84 4.24 21.72
CA ARG A 264 24.26 4.40 21.38
C ARG A 264 25.15 3.42 22.13
N GLY A 265 24.95 3.27 23.45
CA GLY A 265 25.73 2.35 24.26
C GLY A 265 25.59 0.87 23.87
N ARG A 266 24.44 0.50 23.29
CA ARG A 266 24.14 -0.88 22.88
C ARG A 266 24.55 -1.19 21.45
N PHE A 267 24.15 -0.36 20.49
CA PHE A 267 24.21 -0.70 19.07
C PHE A 267 25.50 -0.23 18.39
N VAL A 268 26.07 0.92 18.77
CA VAL A 268 27.32 1.40 18.13
C VAL A 268 28.46 0.39 18.27
N PRO A 269 28.75 -0.17 19.46
CA PRO A 269 29.84 -1.13 19.61
C PRO A 269 29.59 -2.49 18.94
N ARG A 270 28.31 -2.84 18.70
CA ARG A 270 27.91 -4.16 18.19
C ARG A 270 27.75 -4.21 16.67
N SER A 271 27.19 -3.16 16.06
CA SER A 271 26.86 -3.12 14.63
C SER A 271 27.51 -1.96 13.87
N GLY A 272 28.19 -1.05 14.58
CA GLY A 272 28.73 0.17 13.98
C GLY A 272 27.63 1.10 13.45
N THR A 273 26.42 1.03 14.03
CA THR A 273 25.26 1.80 13.59
C THR A 273 25.50 3.30 13.76
N GLU A 274 25.22 4.08 12.73
CA GLU A 274 25.26 5.53 12.82
C GLU A 274 24.02 6.04 13.56
N CYS A 275 24.22 6.71 14.70
CA CYS A 275 23.13 7.12 15.59
C CYS A 275 22.95 8.64 15.58
N TYR A 276 21.74 9.10 15.23
CA TYR A 276 21.42 10.51 15.06
C TYR A 276 20.42 10.98 16.12
N LEU A 277 20.85 11.88 17.02
CA LEU A 277 19.96 12.56 17.96
C LEU A 277 19.37 13.79 17.26
N GLU A 278 18.31 13.58 16.48
CA GLU A 278 17.75 14.59 15.57
C GLU A 278 16.24 14.44 15.45
N GLU A 279 15.55 15.55 15.17
CA GLU A 279 14.17 15.49 14.72
C GLU A 279 14.08 14.94 13.30
N CYS A 280 12.92 14.36 12.95
CA CYS A 280 12.70 13.72 11.65
C CYS A 280 13.00 14.64 10.47
N TYR A 281 12.62 15.92 10.55
CA TYR A 281 12.84 16.88 9.46
C TYR A 281 14.33 17.19 9.25
N SER A 282 15.09 17.40 10.34
CA SER A 282 16.53 17.61 10.27
C SER A 282 17.25 16.40 9.68
N PHE A 283 16.85 15.20 10.09
CA PHE A 283 17.39 13.96 9.53
C PHE A 283 17.05 13.81 8.05
N LEU A 284 15.80 14.10 7.66
CA LEU A 284 15.36 14.06 6.26
C LEU A 284 16.20 14.97 5.35
N ILE A 285 16.55 16.19 5.80
CA ILE A 285 17.45 17.08 5.04
C ILE A 285 18.80 16.40 4.76
N ARG A 286 19.35 15.63 5.70
CA ARG A 286 20.60 14.88 5.48
C ARG A 286 20.41 13.76 4.45
N VAL A 287 19.30 13.04 4.56
CA VAL A 287 18.93 11.99 3.59
C VAL A 287 18.83 12.57 2.19
N MET A 288 18.14 13.69 2.02
CA MET A 288 17.99 14.36 0.72
C MET A 288 19.32 14.85 0.13
N LYS A 289 20.25 15.31 0.97
CA LYS A 289 21.60 15.72 0.53
C LYS A 289 22.47 14.53 0.09
N HIS A 290 22.27 13.35 0.68
CA HIS A 290 23.11 12.17 0.43
C HIS A 290 22.29 10.87 0.32
N PRO A 291 21.31 10.75 -0.59
CA PRO A 291 20.33 9.65 -0.56
C PRO A 291 20.96 8.27 -0.68
N LYS A 292 22.03 8.13 -1.47
CA LYS A 292 22.78 6.86 -1.62
C LYS A 292 23.41 6.37 -0.31
N ARG A 293 23.79 7.27 0.61
CA ARG A 293 24.37 6.90 1.92
C ARG A 293 23.33 6.28 2.84
N TYR A 294 22.09 6.75 2.75
CA TYR A 294 21.00 6.34 3.64
C TYR A 294 20.10 5.27 3.02
N MET A 295 20.42 4.80 1.82
CA MET A 295 19.67 3.72 1.17
C MET A 295 19.83 2.41 1.96
N VAL A 296 18.71 1.73 2.21
CA VAL A 296 18.67 0.46 2.98
C VAL A 296 17.82 -0.59 2.27
N ASP A 297 17.93 -1.85 2.66
CA ASP A 297 17.01 -2.89 2.17
C ASP A 297 15.68 -2.85 2.94
N ILE A 298 15.76 -2.62 4.24
CA ILE A 298 14.62 -2.59 5.15
C ILE A 298 14.62 -1.24 5.89
N LEU A 299 13.50 -0.52 5.86
CA LEU A 299 13.28 0.64 6.72
C LEU A 299 12.21 0.28 7.75
N HIS A 300 12.54 0.39 9.03
CA HIS A 300 11.56 0.32 10.11
C HIS A 300 11.10 1.73 10.49
N LEU A 301 9.80 1.88 10.69
CA LEU A 301 9.13 3.12 11.05
C LEU A 301 8.31 2.89 12.33
N SER A 302 8.58 3.65 13.37
CA SER A 302 7.74 3.71 14.59
C SER A 302 7.38 5.15 14.95
N PRO A 303 6.70 5.92 14.06
CA PRO A 303 6.42 7.32 14.30
C PRO A 303 5.59 7.52 15.58
N PRO A 304 5.63 8.72 16.20
CA PRO A 304 4.96 8.95 17.47
C PRO A 304 3.43 8.79 17.34
N CYS A 305 2.90 7.79 18.05
CA CYS A 305 1.48 7.46 18.11
C CYS A 305 0.61 8.43 18.94
N GLN A 306 1.17 9.50 19.52
CA GLN A 306 0.47 10.37 20.49
C GLN A 306 -0.87 10.96 20.00
N PRO A 307 -1.06 11.41 18.75
CA PRO A 307 -2.39 11.84 18.29
C PRO A 307 -3.38 10.67 18.17
N PHE A 308 -2.88 9.43 18.06
CA PHE A 308 -3.63 8.22 17.77
C PHE A 308 -3.81 7.26 18.95
N SER A 309 -3.10 7.49 20.06
CA SER A 309 -3.19 6.64 21.25
C SER A 309 -4.49 6.91 22.02
N PRO A 310 -5.16 5.86 22.53
CA PRO A 310 -6.26 6.00 23.50
C PRO A 310 -5.81 6.68 24.80
N ALA A 311 -4.51 6.68 25.08
CA ALA A 311 -3.90 7.34 26.23
C ALA A 311 -3.76 8.86 26.06
N ASN A 312 -4.14 9.44 24.91
CA ASN A 312 -4.19 10.90 24.73
C ASN A 312 -5.50 11.48 25.27
N THR A 313 -5.66 11.44 26.60
CA THR A 313 -6.86 11.89 27.30
C THR A 313 -6.96 13.42 27.42
N VAL A 314 -5.88 14.16 27.12
CA VAL A 314 -5.83 15.63 27.10
C VAL A 314 -5.17 16.07 25.79
N PRO A 315 -5.96 16.30 24.71
CA PRO A 315 -5.42 16.66 23.41
C PRO A 315 -4.67 17.99 23.46
N ASN A 316 -3.40 17.98 23.04
CA ASN A 316 -2.65 19.19 22.77
C ASN A 316 -2.63 19.40 21.24
N GLU A 317 -3.40 20.36 20.75
CA GLU A 317 -3.61 20.58 19.31
C GLU A 317 -2.31 20.90 18.56
N GLU A 318 -1.41 21.68 19.17
CA GLU A 318 -0.12 22.04 18.58
C GLU A 318 0.82 20.83 18.46
N LYS A 319 0.91 20.01 19.51
CA LYS A 319 1.66 18.73 19.46
C LYS A 319 1.05 17.72 18.50
N ASN A 320 -0.28 17.67 18.41
CA ASN A 320 -0.97 16.80 17.47
C ASN A 320 -0.68 17.22 16.02
N ALA A 321 -0.65 18.53 15.72
CA ALA A 321 -0.30 19.04 14.40
C ALA A 321 1.15 18.69 14.00
N ILE A 322 2.11 18.78 14.94
CA ILE A 322 3.51 18.38 14.72
C ILE A 322 3.62 16.85 14.47
N ASN A 323 2.91 16.05 15.26
CA ASN A 323 2.87 14.60 15.08
C ASN A 323 2.20 14.20 13.76
N HIS A 324 1.16 14.93 13.33
CA HIS A 324 0.56 14.74 12.00
C HIS A 324 1.53 15.11 10.87
N ALA A 325 2.31 16.19 11.01
CA ALA A 325 3.33 16.56 10.04
C ALA A 325 4.44 15.49 9.92
N THR A 326 4.67 14.69 10.97
CA THR A 326 5.62 13.57 10.95
C THR A 326 5.19 12.48 9.96
N PHE A 327 3.89 12.25 9.75
CA PHE A 327 3.41 11.31 8.73
C PHE A 327 3.76 11.75 7.31
N THR A 328 3.81 13.06 7.04
CA THR A 328 4.28 13.57 5.73
C THR A 328 5.78 13.31 5.55
N ALA A 329 6.57 13.46 6.61
CA ALA A 329 8.01 13.18 6.56
C ALA A 329 8.31 11.69 6.38
N VAL A 330 7.43 10.79 6.81
CA VAL A 330 7.54 9.34 6.58
C VAL A 330 7.52 9.02 5.08
N GLU A 331 6.63 9.64 4.30
CA GLU A 331 6.59 9.45 2.85
C GLU A 331 7.93 9.80 2.21
N ASP A 332 8.48 10.97 2.56
CA ASP A 332 9.75 11.45 2.02
C ASP A 332 10.92 10.56 2.48
N LEU A 333 10.92 10.09 3.73
CA LEU A 333 11.92 9.12 4.19
C LEU A 333 11.91 7.87 3.32
N VAL A 334 10.75 7.25 3.08
CA VAL A 334 10.64 6.07 2.21
C VAL A 334 11.09 6.41 0.79
N ARG A 335 10.65 7.57 0.26
CA ARG A 335 10.99 8.04 -1.09
C ARG A 335 12.48 8.23 -1.32
N TYR A 336 13.21 8.83 -0.36
CA TYR A 336 14.63 9.13 -0.52
C TYR A 336 15.56 8.01 -0.04
N THR A 337 15.14 7.19 0.92
CA THR A 337 15.92 6.01 1.36
C THR A 337 15.67 4.76 0.52
N ARG A 338 14.62 4.76 -0.32
CA ARG A 338 14.31 3.72 -1.32
C ARG A 338 14.45 2.28 -0.77
N PRO A 339 13.84 1.96 0.38
CA PRO A 339 13.89 0.61 0.94
C PRO A 339 13.23 -0.38 -0.02
N ARG A 340 13.56 -1.67 0.08
CA ARG A 340 12.80 -2.72 -0.64
C ARG A 340 11.58 -3.13 0.18
N VAL A 341 11.76 -3.15 1.49
CA VAL A 341 10.74 -3.49 2.47
C VAL A 341 10.65 -2.37 3.49
N VAL A 342 9.44 -1.95 3.82
CA VAL A 342 9.17 -1.10 4.96
C VAL A 342 8.43 -1.93 6.00
N THR A 343 8.85 -1.83 7.25
CA THR A 343 8.09 -2.35 8.38
C THR A 343 7.62 -1.16 9.20
N LEU A 344 6.39 -1.22 9.70
CA LEU A 344 5.83 -0.17 10.53
C LEU A 344 5.13 -0.79 11.74
N GLU A 345 5.46 -0.28 12.92
CA GLU A 345 4.76 -0.57 14.16
C GLU A 345 4.00 0.67 14.61
N GLU A 346 2.75 0.46 14.99
CA GLU A 346 1.89 1.52 15.52
C GLU A 346 0.90 0.99 16.55
N SER A 347 0.24 1.92 17.25
CA SER A 347 -0.90 1.57 18.09
C SER A 347 -2.02 0.91 17.26
N ASP A 348 -2.61 -0.17 17.77
CA ASP A 348 -3.79 -0.83 17.16
C ASP A 348 -4.97 0.14 16.97
N ALA A 349 -5.06 1.15 17.83
CA ALA A 349 -5.98 2.27 17.70
C ALA A 349 -6.00 2.96 16.34
N LEU A 350 -4.92 2.91 15.55
CA LEU A 350 -4.88 3.50 14.21
C LEU A 350 -5.92 2.87 13.27
N GLU A 351 -6.28 1.60 13.46
CA GLU A 351 -7.29 0.90 12.66
C GLU A 351 -8.74 1.22 13.09
N TRP A 352 -8.92 1.91 14.23
CA TRP A 352 -10.26 2.19 14.75
C TRP A 352 -11.04 3.12 13.80
N PRO A 353 -12.40 3.04 13.77
CA PRO A 353 -13.22 3.85 12.88
C PRO A 353 -12.98 5.36 13.02
N SER A 354 -12.71 5.83 14.24
CA SER A 354 -12.41 7.24 14.54
C SER A 354 -11.09 7.73 13.93
N ARG A 355 -10.20 6.82 13.53
CA ARG A 355 -8.87 7.12 12.97
C ARG A 355 -8.69 6.62 11.54
N ARG A 356 -9.75 6.08 10.92
CA ARG A 356 -9.76 5.52 9.57
C ARG A 356 -9.15 6.47 8.53
N LEU A 357 -9.38 7.78 8.64
CA LEU A 357 -8.79 8.76 7.74
C LEU A 357 -7.25 8.67 7.72
N TRP A 358 -6.62 8.57 8.88
CA TRP A 358 -5.16 8.50 9.02
C TRP A 358 -4.60 7.17 8.54
N PHE A 359 -5.28 6.08 8.89
CA PHE A 359 -4.90 4.77 8.40
C PHE A 359 -4.97 4.71 6.87
N ASN A 360 -6.05 5.23 6.28
CA ASN A 360 -6.17 5.28 4.83
C ASN A 360 -5.13 6.21 4.19
N LYS A 361 -4.76 7.34 4.81
CA LYS A 361 -3.64 8.18 4.35
C LYS A 361 -2.32 7.41 4.32
N LEU A 362 -2.02 6.63 5.36
CA LEU A 362 -0.83 5.80 5.43
C LEU A 362 -0.80 4.74 4.31
N LEU A 363 -1.93 4.07 4.07
CA LEU A 363 -2.06 3.10 2.97
C LEU A 363 -1.90 3.78 1.61
N SER A 364 -2.57 4.91 1.38
CA SER A 364 -2.47 5.67 0.14
C SER A 364 -1.06 6.18 -0.13
N MET A 365 -0.30 6.55 0.91
CA MET A 365 1.12 6.93 0.80
C MET A 365 1.95 5.77 0.23
N PHE A 366 1.85 4.58 0.84
CA PHE A 366 2.57 3.40 0.34
C PHE A 366 2.14 3.02 -1.07
N MET A 367 0.83 3.08 -1.37
CA MET A 367 0.31 2.83 -2.71
C MET A 367 0.85 3.84 -3.73
N GLY A 368 0.92 5.12 -3.38
CA GLY A 368 1.50 6.18 -4.22
C GLY A 368 2.98 5.97 -4.52
N LEU A 369 3.71 5.32 -3.60
CA LEU A 369 5.11 4.90 -3.80
C LEU A 369 5.24 3.56 -4.54
N GLY A 370 4.13 2.87 -4.83
CA GLY A 370 4.11 1.59 -5.55
C GLY A 370 4.27 0.35 -4.66
N TYR A 371 4.14 0.48 -3.34
CA TYR A 371 4.31 -0.63 -2.41
C TYR A 371 3.04 -1.48 -2.31
N SER A 372 3.23 -2.80 -2.34
CA SER A 372 2.24 -3.74 -1.81
C SER A 372 2.31 -3.76 -0.29
N ILE A 373 1.19 -3.89 0.40
CA ILE A 373 1.04 -3.72 1.85
C ILE A 373 0.28 -4.91 2.42
N LYS A 374 0.78 -5.46 3.53
CA LYS A 374 0.05 -6.35 4.44
C LYS A 374 0.11 -5.78 5.84
N TRP A 375 -0.97 -5.93 6.59
CA TRP A 375 -0.98 -5.54 8.00
C TRP A 375 -1.78 -6.52 8.84
N ALA A 376 -1.47 -6.52 10.13
CA ALA A 376 -2.21 -7.22 11.17
C ALA A 376 -2.10 -6.50 12.51
N VAL A 377 -3.11 -6.63 13.36
CA VAL A 377 -3.02 -6.31 14.78
C VAL A 377 -2.57 -7.55 15.53
N CYS A 378 -1.35 -7.50 16.06
CA CYS A 378 -0.71 -8.59 16.78
C CYS A 378 -0.77 -8.34 18.29
N GLU A 379 -1.10 -9.38 19.06
CA GLU A 379 -1.00 -9.36 20.53
C GLU A 379 0.36 -9.94 20.95
N LEU A 380 1.16 -9.15 21.66
CA LEU A 380 2.55 -9.52 21.97
C LEU A 380 2.66 -10.76 22.88
N SER A 381 1.61 -11.11 23.62
CA SER A 381 1.59 -12.35 24.40
C SER A 381 1.63 -13.61 23.55
N ASP A 382 1.16 -13.55 22.32
CA ASP A 382 1.25 -14.66 21.37
C ASP A 382 2.70 -14.92 20.92
N TYR A 383 3.60 -13.97 21.20
CA TYR A 383 5.02 -14.00 20.85
C TYR A 383 5.92 -14.15 22.09
N GLY A 384 5.37 -14.62 23.22
CA GLY A 384 6.14 -14.96 24.41
C GLY A 384 6.45 -13.79 25.34
N VAL A 385 5.84 -12.61 25.13
CA VAL A 385 5.96 -11.48 26.05
C VAL A 385 4.81 -11.55 27.07
N PRO A 386 5.05 -11.62 28.39
CA PRO A 386 3.98 -11.71 29.39
C PRO A 386 3.28 -10.35 29.62
N GLN A 387 2.76 -9.75 28.55
CA GLN A 387 2.09 -8.46 28.54
C GLN A 387 0.95 -8.46 27.51
N THR A 388 -0.25 -8.07 27.94
CA THR A 388 -1.38 -7.80 27.06
C THR A 388 -1.15 -6.47 26.35
N ARG A 389 -0.53 -6.53 25.17
CA ARG A 389 -0.21 -5.35 24.35
C ARG A 389 -0.49 -5.68 22.90
N LYS A 390 -1.39 -4.91 22.29
CA LYS A 390 -1.73 -5.02 20.87
C LYS A 390 -1.01 -3.96 20.06
N ARG A 391 -0.54 -4.35 18.88
CA ARG A 391 0.16 -3.47 17.95
C ARG A 391 -0.24 -3.74 16.52
N LEU A 392 -0.50 -2.66 15.80
CA LEU A 392 -0.61 -2.70 14.35
C LEU A 392 0.80 -2.91 13.79
N ILE A 393 1.00 -4.04 13.13
CA ILE A 393 2.21 -4.37 12.40
C ILE A 393 1.88 -4.33 10.92
N MET A 394 2.62 -3.52 10.17
CA MET A 394 2.49 -3.39 8.73
C MET A 394 3.82 -3.74 8.05
N ILE A 395 3.73 -4.47 6.96
CA ILE A 395 4.83 -4.79 6.06
C ILE A 395 4.45 -4.29 4.68
N ALA A 396 5.27 -3.41 4.12
CA ALA A 396 5.13 -2.94 2.75
C ALA A 396 6.34 -3.40 1.93
N SER A 397 6.14 -3.83 0.68
CA SER A 397 7.21 -4.20 -0.26
C SER A 397 7.03 -3.53 -1.61
N GLY A 398 8.09 -2.88 -2.11
CA GLY A 398 8.12 -2.15 -3.39
C GLY A 398 8.75 -2.92 -4.55
#